data_AF-U7QZ05-F1
#
_entry.id   AF-U7QZ05-F1
#
_cell.length_a   1.000
_cell.length_b   1.000
_cell.length_c   1.000
_cell.angle_alpha   90.00
_cell.angle_beta   90.00
_cell.angle_gamma   90.00
#
_symmetry.space_group_name_H-M   'P 1'
#
loop_
_entity.id
_entity.type
_entity.pdbx_description
1 polymer ?
#
loop_
_entity_poly.entity_id
_entity_poly.type
_entity_poly.pdbx_seq_one_letter_code
_entity_poly.pdbx_strand_id
1 'polypeptide(L)'
;MILSPLWKKITDKAAAILKMWQSRTSQNGSQLQEDFETLTPNVDPNNPAYKPYFNALDYALKRHDVKNIAVTGAYGAGKSSIILSYIKKISERKSLFHNLKYIFKFTPVKPADEHVVISLANFETDEMLKSSESLSKEQSIEYSILQQILYKVDKGSLPDSRVERIHTRTWHQILRTSSFLFIILSLVFINSMLLFSDNIFKAFSLPLQLKELINTAPAFRWVAVAILSFIVCWYLLSRFYRNKIL
;
A
#
# COMPACT_ATOMS: atom_id res chain seq x y z
N MET A 1 21.41 41.90 -27.60
CA MET A 1 21.40 42.00 -26.13
C MET A 1 20.08 42.63 -25.69
N ILE A 2 18.98 41.86 -25.71
CA ILE A 2 17.64 42.31 -25.33
C ILE A 2 16.97 41.13 -24.62
N LEU A 3 17.28 40.94 -23.33
CA LEU A 3 16.49 40.04 -22.49
C LEU A 3 15.27 40.84 -22.02
N SER A 4 14.11 40.37 -22.45
CA SER A 4 12.86 41.11 -22.43
C SER A 4 12.36 41.44 -21.02
N PRO A 5 11.66 42.57 -20.85
CA PRO A 5 11.09 43.03 -19.56
C PRO A 5 10.11 42.03 -18.90
N LEU A 6 9.70 40.98 -19.64
CA LEU A 6 8.89 39.87 -19.16
C LEU A 6 9.63 38.98 -18.15
N TRP A 7 10.91 38.69 -18.38
CA TRP A 7 11.69 37.85 -17.44
C TRP A 7 11.86 38.52 -16.08
N LYS A 8 12.02 39.84 -16.08
CA LYS A 8 12.13 40.64 -14.85
C LYS A 8 10.83 40.61 -14.03
N LYS A 9 9.66 40.70 -14.68
CA LYS A 9 8.36 40.55 -14.00
C LYS A 9 8.15 39.16 -13.39
N ILE A 10 8.66 38.12 -14.05
CA ILE A 10 8.56 36.74 -13.54
C ILE A 10 9.45 36.56 -12.32
N THR A 11 10.70 37.06 -12.35
CA THR A 11 11.61 36.98 -11.20
C THR A 11 11.09 37.77 -10.00
N ASP A 12 10.50 38.95 -10.23
CA ASP A 12 9.97 39.77 -9.14
C ASP A 12 8.74 39.14 -8.50
N LYS A 13 7.84 38.53 -9.30
CA LYS A 13 6.71 37.74 -8.77
C LYS A 13 7.17 36.50 -8.02
N ALA A 14 8.17 35.78 -8.55
CA ALA A 14 8.73 34.62 -7.88
C ALA A 14 9.36 34.99 -6.53
N ALA A 15 10.11 36.09 -6.48
CA ALA A 15 10.69 36.62 -5.25
C ALA A 15 9.62 37.05 -4.23
N ALA A 16 8.54 37.69 -4.68
CA ALA A 16 7.41 38.04 -3.82
C ALA A 16 6.70 36.80 -3.25
N ILE A 17 6.50 35.77 -4.06
CA ILE A 17 5.92 34.49 -3.61
C ILE A 17 6.84 33.80 -2.61
N LEU A 18 8.15 33.76 -2.87
CA LEU A 18 9.13 33.18 -1.96
C LEU A 18 9.13 33.90 -0.60
N LYS A 19 9.06 35.23 -0.61
CA LYS A 19 9.01 36.07 0.60
C LYS A 19 7.70 35.89 1.38
N MET A 20 6.57 35.71 0.69
CA MET A 20 5.30 35.32 1.30
C MET A 20 5.32 33.90 1.86
N TRP A 21 6.03 32.98 1.21
CA TRP A 21 6.19 31.61 1.70
C TRP A 21 7.06 31.59 2.97
N GLN A 22 8.16 32.34 2.97
CA GLN A 22 9.01 32.52 4.14
C GLN A 22 8.29 33.21 5.31
N SER A 23 7.47 34.25 5.05
CA SER A 23 6.71 34.90 6.12
C SER A 23 5.60 34.00 6.68
N ARG A 24 4.98 33.15 5.86
CA ARG A 24 4.06 32.09 6.34
C ARG A 24 4.75 31.06 7.21
N THR A 25 5.96 30.63 6.85
CA THR A 25 6.71 29.67 7.69
C THR A 25 7.20 30.31 8.99
N SER A 26 7.50 31.62 9.01
CA SER A 26 7.94 32.32 10.23
C SER A 26 6.79 32.73 11.16
N GLN A 27 5.60 33.03 10.65
CA GLN A 27 4.43 33.36 11.51
C GLN A 27 3.78 32.14 12.15
N ASN A 28 4.02 30.93 11.65
CA ASN A 28 3.61 29.69 12.33
C ASN A 28 4.46 29.37 13.58
N GLY A 29 5.49 30.18 13.91
CA GLY A 29 6.39 29.94 15.04
C GLY A 29 6.10 30.72 16.33
N SER A 30 5.05 31.56 16.39
CA SER A 30 4.80 32.39 17.58
C SER A 30 3.32 32.72 17.79
N GLN A 31 2.47 31.71 17.78
CA GLN A 31 1.26 31.70 18.60
C GLN A 31 1.45 30.60 19.64
N LEU A 32 1.07 30.87 20.90
CA LEU A 32 1.04 29.88 21.97
C LEU A 32 0.18 28.69 21.50
N GLN A 33 0.85 27.68 20.95
CA GLN A 33 0.25 26.41 20.62
C GLN A 33 0.03 25.76 21.99
N GLU A 34 -1.20 25.81 22.50
CA GLU A 34 -1.59 24.81 23.49
C GLU A 34 -1.38 23.47 22.80
N ASP A 35 -0.26 22.82 23.13
CA ASP A 35 0.11 21.53 22.58
C ASP A 35 -0.96 20.54 23.06
N PHE A 36 -1.99 20.34 22.24
CA PHE A 36 -3.01 19.34 22.48
C PHE A 36 -2.34 17.97 22.48
N GLU A 37 -2.13 17.41 23.66
CA GLU A 37 -1.58 16.07 23.81
C GLU A 37 -2.63 15.06 23.33
N THR A 38 -2.27 14.31 22.30
CA THR A 38 -3.13 13.27 21.74
C THR A 38 -3.38 12.19 22.79
N LEU A 39 -4.65 11.84 23.02
CA LEU A 39 -5.05 10.74 23.93
C LEU A 39 -4.69 9.33 23.39
N THR A 40 -3.89 9.26 22.33
CA THR A 40 -3.33 8.02 21.83
C THR A 40 -2.26 7.50 22.80
N PRO A 41 -2.03 6.19 22.87
CA PRO A 41 -0.98 5.63 23.69
C PRO A 41 0.37 6.29 23.40
N ASN A 42 1.02 6.84 24.43
CA ASN A 42 2.36 7.41 24.31
C ASN A 42 3.38 6.27 24.16
N VAL A 43 3.94 6.12 22.95
CA VAL A 43 4.86 5.03 22.63
C VAL A 43 6.30 5.47 22.81
N ASP A 44 6.87 5.20 23.97
CA ASP A 44 8.27 5.46 24.30
C ASP A 44 8.99 4.19 24.81
N PRO A 45 9.76 3.50 23.94
CA PRO A 45 10.54 2.31 24.29
C PRO A 45 11.65 2.54 25.33
N ASN A 46 12.09 3.79 25.50
CA ASN A 46 13.25 4.15 26.33
C ASN A 46 12.86 4.80 27.66
N ASN A 47 11.56 4.96 27.92
CA ASN A 47 11.08 5.53 29.17
C ASN A 47 11.57 4.70 30.39
N PRO A 48 12.29 5.31 31.35
CA PRO A 48 12.79 4.59 32.52
C PRO A 48 11.68 4.02 33.39
N ALA A 49 10.50 4.65 33.43
CA ALA A 49 9.35 4.18 34.19
C ALA A 49 8.79 2.85 33.67
N TYR A 50 9.02 2.52 32.40
CA TYR A 50 8.52 1.28 31.78
C TYR A 50 9.45 0.07 31.99
N LYS A 51 10.69 0.31 32.43
CA LYS A 51 11.70 -0.73 32.67
C LYS A 51 11.24 -1.89 33.55
N PRO A 52 10.58 -1.71 34.72
CA PRO A 52 10.11 -2.83 35.53
C PRO A 52 9.06 -3.68 34.81
N TYR A 53 8.12 -3.05 34.08
CA TYR A 53 7.10 -3.77 33.31
C TYR A 53 7.71 -4.57 32.15
N PHE A 54 8.69 -3.98 31.44
CA PHE A 54 9.40 -4.68 30.37
C PHE A 54 10.20 -5.88 30.89
N ASN A 55 10.79 -5.77 32.08
CA ASN A 55 11.50 -6.89 32.70
C ASN A 55 10.53 -8.03 33.08
N ALA A 56 9.35 -7.70 33.60
CA ALA A 56 8.33 -8.68 33.92
C ALA A 56 7.81 -9.40 32.66
N LEU A 57 7.60 -8.65 31.57
CA LEU A 57 7.21 -9.22 30.28
C LEU A 57 8.34 -10.07 29.67
N ASP A 58 9.59 -9.62 29.72
CA ASP A 58 10.76 -10.40 29.27
C ASP A 58 10.89 -11.70 30.09
N TYR A 59 10.58 -11.66 31.39
CA TYR A 59 10.56 -12.85 32.24
C TYR A 59 9.43 -13.81 31.85
N ALA A 60 8.21 -13.30 31.67
CA ALA A 60 7.04 -14.11 31.31
C ALA A 60 7.22 -14.76 29.92
N LEU A 61 7.68 -14.01 28.92
CA LEU A 61 7.81 -14.50 27.54
C LEU A 61 8.98 -15.49 27.33
N LYS A 62 9.98 -15.50 28.22
CA LYS A 62 11.07 -16.51 28.18
C LYS A 62 10.62 -17.90 28.62
N ARG A 63 9.47 -18.01 29.29
CA ARG A 63 8.99 -19.23 29.91
C ARG A 63 7.95 -19.91 29.03
N HIS A 64 8.24 -21.14 28.60
CA HIS A 64 7.34 -21.91 27.74
C HIS A 64 6.04 -22.38 28.43
N ASP A 65 6.01 -22.39 29.76
CA ASP A 65 4.80 -22.72 30.54
C ASP A 65 3.81 -21.55 30.63
N VAL A 66 4.26 -20.31 30.42
CA VAL A 66 3.40 -19.13 30.43
C VAL A 66 2.77 -18.94 29.06
N LYS A 67 1.46 -19.22 28.95
CA LYS A 67 0.69 -19.06 27.71
C LYS A 67 -0.16 -17.80 27.67
N ASN A 68 -0.53 -17.27 28.85
CA ASN A 68 -1.47 -16.17 29.00
C ASN A 68 -0.87 -15.09 29.91
N ILE A 69 -0.99 -13.82 29.51
CA ILE A 69 -0.56 -12.66 30.30
C ILE A 69 -1.74 -11.70 30.40
N ALA A 70 -2.13 -11.35 31.63
CA ALA A 70 -3.16 -10.36 31.90
C ALA A 70 -2.52 -9.05 32.39
N VAL A 71 -2.90 -7.92 31.79
CA VAL A 71 -2.46 -6.58 32.21
C VAL A 71 -3.67 -5.81 32.74
N THR A 72 -3.68 -5.51 34.03
CA THR A 72 -4.80 -4.88 34.73
C THR A 72 -4.48 -3.45 35.16
N GLY A 73 -5.50 -2.63 35.37
CA GLY A 73 -5.36 -1.24 35.84
C GLY A 73 -6.57 -0.39 35.46
N ALA A 74 -6.69 0.80 36.05
CA ALA A 74 -7.77 1.73 35.75
C ALA A 74 -7.77 2.19 34.28
N TYR A 75 -8.89 2.75 33.81
CA TYR A 75 -8.94 3.43 32.52
C TYR A 75 -7.92 4.59 32.53
N GLY A 76 -7.16 4.76 31.44
CA GLY A 76 -6.10 5.77 31.37
C GLY A 76 -4.79 5.43 32.09
N ALA A 77 -4.66 4.27 32.76
CA ALA A 77 -3.43 3.87 33.47
C ALA A 77 -2.22 3.54 32.55
N GLY A 78 -2.32 3.76 31.23
CA GLY A 78 -1.20 3.55 30.30
C GLY A 78 -0.97 2.10 29.86
N LYS A 79 -1.93 1.19 30.06
CA LYS A 79 -1.81 -0.25 29.69
C LYS A 79 -1.41 -0.43 28.22
N SER A 80 -2.12 0.23 27.30
CA SER A 80 -1.82 0.19 25.86
C SER A 80 -0.47 0.83 25.54
N SER A 81 -0.11 1.91 26.22
CA SER A 81 1.18 2.61 26.04
C SER A 81 2.36 1.69 26.37
N ILE A 82 2.28 0.98 27.50
CA ILE A 82 3.32 0.03 27.93
C ILE A 82 3.43 -1.14 26.94
N ILE A 83 2.31 -1.75 26.56
CA ILE A 83 2.30 -2.90 25.64
C ILE A 83 2.87 -2.50 24.27
N LEU A 84 2.42 -1.39 23.69
CA LEU A 84 2.89 -0.92 22.38
C LEU A 84 4.38 -0.51 22.42
N SER A 85 4.82 0.14 23.49
CA SER A 85 6.23 0.48 23.69
C SER A 85 7.11 -0.75 23.82
N TYR A 86 6.64 -1.79 24.51
CA TYR A 86 7.34 -3.05 24.66
C TYR A 86 7.47 -3.82 23.34
N ILE A 87 6.37 -3.93 22.59
CA ILE A 87 6.36 -4.56 21.27
C ILE A 87 7.33 -3.84 20.32
N LYS A 88 7.31 -2.50 20.31
CA LYS A 88 8.24 -1.69 19.51
C LYS A 88 9.70 -1.98 19.91
N LYS A 89 9.99 -2.04 21.21
CA LYS A 89 11.33 -2.39 21.73
C LYS A 89 11.81 -3.79 21.30
N ILE A 90 10.93 -4.79 21.26
CA ILE A 90 11.29 -6.14 20.77
C ILE A 90 11.50 -6.13 19.26
N SER A 91 10.63 -5.44 18.51
CA SER A 91 10.73 -5.32 17.06
C SER A 91 12.04 -4.65 16.64
N GLU A 92 12.43 -3.57 17.32
CA GLU A 92 13.72 -2.90 17.12
C GLU A 92 14.90 -3.84 17.43
N ARG A 93 14.86 -4.56 18.57
CA ARG A 93 15.88 -5.58 18.90
C ARG A 93 16.00 -6.63 17.79
N LYS A 94 14.89 -7.20 17.32
CA LYS A 94 14.88 -8.22 16.25
C LYS A 94 15.35 -7.65 14.91
N SER A 95 14.92 -6.44 14.55
CA SER A 95 15.31 -5.76 13.30
C SER A 95 16.81 -5.55 13.19
N LEU A 96 17.50 -5.25 14.30
CA LEU A 96 18.97 -5.14 14.29
C LEU A 96 19.65 -6.50 14.02
N PHE A 97 19.20 -7.59 14.67
CA PHE A 97 19.71 -8.94 14.39
C PHE A 97 19.39 -9.41 12.97
N HIS A 98 18.22 -9.01 12.48
CA HIS A 98 17.74 -9.35 11.15
C HIS A 98 18.52 -8.59 10.08
N ASN A 99 18.71 -7.27 10.21
CA ASN A 99 19.52 -6.49 9.27
C ASN A 99 20.94 -7.05 9.12
N LEU A 100 21.54 -7.57 10.20
CA LEU A 100 22.84 -8.25 10.12
C LEU A 100 22.78 -9.58 9.33
N LYS A 101 21.71 -10.38 9.52
CA LYS A 101 21.46 -11.61 8.76
C LYS A 101 21.06 -11.35 7.30
N TYR A 102 20.45 -10.20 7.03
CA TYR A 102 19.96 -9.78 5.71
C TYR A 102 21.08 -9.24 4.83
N ILE A 103 22.04 -8.53 5.44
CA ILE A 103 23.31 -8.20 4.78
C ILE A 103 23.98 -9.49 4.26
N PHE A 104 23.82 -10.62 4.95
CA PHE A 104 24.39 -11.91 4.57
C PHE A 104 23.50 -12.76 3.64
N LYS A 105 22.24 -12.40 3.39
CA LYS A 105 21.29 -13.23 2.63
C LYS A 105 20.49 -12.35 1.66
N PHE A 106 20.88 -12.38 0.38
CA PHE A 106 20.29 -11.62 -0.75
C PHE A 106 18.86 -12.05 -1.13
N THR A 107 17.94 -12.13 -0.17
CA THR A 107 16.53 -12.43 -0.44
C THR A 107 15.63 -11.50 0.37
N PRO A 108 14.70 -10.76 -0.27
CA PRO A 108 13.77 -9.89 0.44
C PRO A 108 12.67 -10.73 1.10
N VAL A 109 12.91 -11.20 2.32
CA VAL A 109 11.87 -11.78 3.16
C VAL A 109 11.29 -10.66 4.03
N LYS A 110 10.04 -10.27 3.78
CA LYS A 110 9.33 -9.33 4.67
C LYS A 110 9.30 -9.91 6.09
N PRO A 111 9.62 -9.14 7.14
CA PRO A 111 9.45 -9.62 8.49
C PRO A 111 7.97 -9.92 8.69
N ALA A 112 7.64 -11.15 9.07
CA ALA A 112 6.29 -11.46 9.48
C ALA A 112 5.96 -10.58 10.69
N ASP A 113 4.85 -9.84 10.63
CA ASP A 113 4.31 -9.17 11.81
C ASP A 113 3.93 -10.25 12.83
N GLU A 114 4.86 -10.58 13.71
CA GLU A 114 4.75 -11.71 14.66
C GLU A 114 3.70 -11.46 15.75
N HIS A 115 3.10 -10.26 15.76
CA HIS A 115 2.09 -9.87 16.72
C HIS A 115 0.89 -9.24 16.01
N VAL A 116 -0.30 -9.64 16.44
CA VAL A 116 -1.57 -9.04 16.03
C VAL A 116 -2.11 -8.31 17.24
N VAL A 117 -2.22 -6.98 17.14
CA VAL A 117 -2.87 -6.15 18.17
C VAL A 117 -4.36 -6.11 17.88
N ILE A 118 -5.15 -6.63 18.81
CA ILE A 118 -6.62 -6.63 18.75
C ILE A 118 -7.10 -5.69 19.86
N SER A 119 -7.96 -4.74 19.50
CA SER A 119 -8.54 -3.79 20.44
C SER A 119 -10.05 -3.98 20.45
N LEU A 120 -10.58 -4.52 21.54
CA LEU A 120 -12.01 -4.55 21.81
C LEU A 120 -12.32 -3.60 22.96
N ALA A 121 -13.27 -2.70 22.74
CA ALA A 121 -13.85 -1.90 23.80
C ALA A 121 -15.29 -2.35 23.99
N ASN A 122 -15.61 -2.90 25.16
CA ASN A 122 -16.97 -3.26 25.53
C ASN A 122 -17.41 -2.30 26.64
N PHE A 123 -18.22 -1.30 26.30
CA PHE A 123 -18.66 -0.24 27.21
C PHE A 123 -20.03 -0.50 27.84
N GLU A 124 -20.40 -1.76 28.04
CA GLU A 124 -21.73 -2.11 28.53
C GLU A 124 -21.71 -2.47 30.03
N THR A 125 -22.71 -1.95 30.75
CA THR A 125 -22.89 -2.12 32.19
C THR A 125 -23.53 -3.48 32.52
N ASP A 126 -23.26 -3.99 33.72
CA ASP A 126 -23.71 -5.32 34.19
C ASP A 126 -25.24 -5.54 34.12
N GLU A 127 -26.04 -4.48 34.00
CA GLU A 127 -27.49 -4.55 33.88
C GLU A 127 -27.97 -5.09 32.52
N MET A 128 -27.21 -4.91 31.44
CA MET A 128 -27.56 -5.41 30.10
C MET A 128 -27.23 -6.90 29.88
N LEU A 129 -26.49 -7.54 30.80
CA LEU A 129 -26.01 -8.92 30.63
C LEU A 129 -27.03 -10.01 31.00
N LYS A 130 -28.21 -9.65 31.53
CA LYS A 130 -29.19 -10.61 32.08
C LYS A 130 -30.27 -11.10 31.11
N SER A 131 -30.34 -10.59 29.88
CA SER A 131 -31.30 -11.05 28.87
C SER A 131 -30.72 -12.18 27.98
N SER A 132 -31.59 -12.93 27.30
CA SER A 132 -31.27 -13.99 26.31
C SER A 132 -30.42 -13.52 25.11
N GLU A 133 -29.97 -12.27 25.11
CA GLU A 133 -29.13 -11.59 24.13
C GLU A 133 -27.62 -11.88 24.33
N SER A 134 -27.26 -12.53 25.45
CA SER A 134 -25.90 -12.93 25.80
C SER A 134 -25.25 -13.87 24.78
N LEU A 135 -25.97 -14.90 24.29
CA LEU A 135 -25.43 -15.86 23.32
C LEU A 135 -25.15 -15.22 21.95
N SER A 136 -26.05 -14.35 21.46
CA SER A 136 -25.82 -13.60 20.22
C SER A 136 -24.67 -12.59 20.35
N LYS A 137 -24.41 -12.10 21.57
CA LYS A 137 -23.35 -11.14 21.86
C LYS A 137 -21.98 -11.80 21.98
N GLU A 138 -21.91 -13.00 22.55
CA GLU A 138 -20.68 -13.81 22.51
C GLU A 138 -20.26 -14.09 21.07
N GLN A 139 -21.21 -14.49 20.22
CA GLN A 139 -20.97 -14.71 18.79
C GLN A 139 -20.49 -13.44 18.07
N SER A 140 -21.00 -12.25 18.43
CA SER A 140 -20.57 -10.99 17.80
C SER A 140 -19.17 -10.56 18.25
N ILE A 141 -18.82 -10.80 19.52
CA ILE A 141 -17.47 -10.58 20.05
C ILE A 141 -16.48 -11.54 19.37
N GLU A 142 -16.82 -12.82 19.28
CA GLU A 142 -16.02 -13.83 18.57
C GLU A 142 -15.81 -13.45 17.10
N TYR A 143 -16.87 -13.05 16.42
CA TYR A 143 -16.79 -12.61 15.02
C TYR A 143 -15.90 -11.36 14.87
N SER A 144 -16.01 -10.39 15.79
CA SER A 144 -15.16 -9.19 15.80
C SER A 144 -13.68 -9.52 16.02
N ILE A 145 -13.37 -10.44 16.94
CA ILE A 145 -12.00 -10.91 17.18
C ILE A 145 -11.45 -11.63 15.93
N LEU A 146 -12.21 -12.56 15.37
CA LEU A 146 -11.85 -13.28 14.15
C LEU A 146 -11.58 -12.31 13.00
N GLN A 147 -12.44 -11.31 12.82
CA GLN A 147 -12.29 -10.30 11.79
C GLN A 147 -11.01 -9.48 11.97
N GLN A 148 -10.70 -9.05 13.20
CA GLN A 148 -9.48 -8.28 13.49
C GLN A 148 -8.20 -9.11 13.25
N ILE A 149 -8.20 -10.41 13.59
CA ILE A 149 -7.08 -11.31 13.27
C ILE A 149 -6.94 -11.47 11.76
N LEU A 150 -8.05 -11.78 11.09
CA LEU A 150 -8.04 -12.18 9.69
C LEU A 150 -7.69 -11.05 8.74
N TYR A 151 -8.07 -9.81 9.08
CA TYR A 151 -7.72 -8.63 8.31
C TYR A 151 -6.28 -8.14 8.52
N LYS A 152 -5.64 -8.52 9.63
CA LYS A 152 -4.23 -8.17 9.87
C LYS A 152 -3.27 -9.08 9.09
N VAL A 153 -3.70 -10.30 8.77
CA VAL A 153 -2.87 -11.33 8.14
C VAL A 153 -2.95 -11.26 6.60
N ASP A 154 -1.80 -11.45 5.92
CA ASP A 154 -1.70 -11.42 4.45
C ASP A 154 -2.47 -12.58 3.78
N LYS A 155 -3.15 -12.32 2.64
CA LYS A 155 -3.95 -13.33 1.90
C LYS A 155 -3.14 -14.58 1.54
N GLY A 156 -1.87 -14.41 1.17
CA GLY A 156 -1.01 -15.53 0.76
C GLY A 156 -0.75 -16.57 1.85
N SER A 157 -0.96 -16.21 3.11
CA SER A 157 -0.82 -17.12 4.24
C SER A 157 -2.11 -17.86 4.62
N LEU A 158 -3.26 -17.45 4.07
CA LEU A 158 -4.59 -17.98 4.40
C LEU A 158 -5.48 -18.08 3.13
N PRO A 159 -5.16 -18.97 2.17
CA PRO A 159 -5.86 -19.07 0.90
C PRO A 159 -7.34 -19.51 1.02
N ASP A 160 -7.68 -20.32 2.04
CA ASP A 160 -9.03 -20.90 2.22
C ASP A 160 -9.95 -20.04 3.11
N SER A 161 -9.56 -18.80 3.40
CA SER A 161 -10.33 -17.87 4.23
C SER A 161 -11.59 -17.38 3.50
N ARG A 162 -12.78 -17.67 4.04
CA ARG A 162 -14.08 -17.24 3.49
C ARG A 162 -14.42 -15.76 3.66
N VAL A 163 -13.66 -15.01 4.46
CA VAL A 163 -13.91 -13.58 4.68
C VAL A 163 -13.30 -12.77 3.55
N GLU A 164 -14.12 -11.92 2.94
CA GLU A 164 -13.70 -10.98 1.90
C GLU A 164 -12.73 -9.96 2.48
N ARG A 165 -11.52 -9.89 1.89
CA ARG A 165 -10.47 -8.94 2.28
C ARG A 165 -10.34 -7.83 1.24
N ILE A 166 -10.04 -6.63 1.72
CA ILE A 166 -9.80 -5.47 0.87
C ILE A 166 -8.51 -5.72 0.06
N HIS A 167 -8.64 -5.66 -1.27
CA HIS A 167 -7.53 -5.87 -2.20
C HIS A 167 -6.72 -4.58 -2.36
N THR A 168 -5.48 -4.55 -1.90
CA THR A 168 -4.55 -3.49 -2.28
C THR A 168 -3.82 -3.92 -3.57
N ARG A 169 -4.09 -3.23 -4.68
CA ARG A 169 -3.32 -3.45 -5.92
C ARG A 169 -1.90 -2.96 -5.70
N THR A 170 -0.93 -3.85 -5.82
CA THR A 170 0.48 -3.46 -5.73
C THR A 170 0.86 -2.65 -6.95
N TRP A 171 1.79 -1.71 -6.77
CA TRP A 171 2.25 -0.83 -7.86
C TRP A 171 2.77 -1.64 -9.07
N HIS A 172 3.45 -2.76 -8.83
CA HIS A 172 3.89 -3.68 -9.89
C HIS A 172 2.72 -4.32 -10.65
N GLN A 173 1.62 -4.66 -9.98
CA GLN A 173 0.43 -5.19 -10.66
C GLN A 173 -0.21 -4.12 -11.54
N ILE A 174 -0.29 -2.87 -11.06
CA ILE A 174 -0.81 -1.73 -11.83
C ILE A 174 0.06 -1.48 -13.06
N LEU A 175 1.39 -1.39 -12.88
CA LEU A 175 2.34 -1.20 -13.96
C LEU A 175 2.27 -2.33 -14.99
N ARG A 176 2.17 -3.58 -14.52
CA ARG A 176 2.01 -4.75 -15.39
C ARG A 176 0.71 -4.66 -16.20
N THR A 177 -0.41 -4.32 -15.57
CA THR A 177 -1.69 -4.17 -16.29
C THR A 177 -1.67 -3.01 -17.28
N SER A 178 -1.00 -1.91 -16.95
CA SER A 178 -0.85 -0.74 -17.82
C SER A 178 0.03 -1.05 -19.03
N SER A 179 1.18 -1.69 -18.81
CA SER A 179 2.09 -2.13 -19.87
C SER A 179 1.38 -3.06 -20.86
N PHE A 180 0.56 -4.00 -20.38
CA PHE A 180 -0.23 -4.86 -21.26
C PHE A 180 -1.26 -4.11 -22.12
N LEU A 181 -1.96 -3.12 -21.56
CA LEU A 181 -2.89 -2.29 -22.35
C LEU A 181 -2.14 -1.50 -23.43
N PHE A 182 -0.94 -0.99 -23.11
CA PHE A 182 -0.10 -0.27 -24.06
C PHE A 182 0.35 -1.17 -25.22
N ILE A 183 0.72 -2.42 -24.96
CA ILE A 183 1.09 -3.40 -26.00
C ILE A 183 -0.08 -3.65 -26.95
N ILE A 184 -1.29 -3.88 -26.42
CA ILE A 184 -2.48 -4.12 -27.25
C ILE A 184 -2.79 -2.88 -28.12
N LEU A 185 -2.76 -1.68 -27.53
CA LEU A 185 -2.99 -0.44 -28.27
C LEU A 185 -1.96 -0.22 -29.38
N SER A 186 -0.69 -0.49 -29.10
CA SER A 186 0.39 -0.44 -30.10
C SER A 186 0.14 -1.43 -31.25
N LEU A 187 -0.25 -2.67 -30.95
CA LEU A 187 -0.51 -3.69 -31.97
C LEU A 187 -1.72 -3.34 -32.85
N VAL A 188 -2.76 -2.74 -32.26
CA VAL A 188 -3.92 -2.22 -32.99
C VAL A 188 -3.54 -1.03 -33.88
N PHE A 189 -2.67 -0.14 -33.38
CA PHE A 189 -2.16 1.00 -34.15
C PHE A 189 -1.35 0.54 -35.38
N ILE A 190 -0.48 -0.47 -35.22
CA ILE A 190 0.28 -1.07 -36.31
C ILE A 190 -0.65 -1.72 -37.34
N ASN A 191 -1.69 -2.43 -36.91
CA ASN A 191 -2.72 -2.95 -37.81
C ASN A 191 -3.43 -1.83 -38.59
N SER A 192 -3.77 -0.74 -37.91
CA SER A 192 -4.43 0.41 -38.53
C SER A 192 -3.54 1.06 -39.59
N MET A 193 -2.24 1.26 -39.30
CA MET A 193 -1.22 1.72 -40.27
C MET A 193 -1.19 0.84 -41.52
N LEU A 194 -1.31 -0.47 -41.34
CA LEU A 194 -1.22 -1.45 -42.42
C LEU A 194 -2.51 -1.50 -43.27
N LEU A 195 -3.68 -1.30 -42.65
CA LEU A 195 -5.00 -1.25 -43.30
C LEU A 195 -5.22 0.06 -44.10
N PHE A 196 -4.88 1.21 -43.52
CA PHE A 196 -5.15 2.54 -44.08
C PHE A 196 -3.87 3.35 -44.34
N SER A 197 -2.88 2.73 -45.00
CA SER A 197 -1.58 3.35 -45.31
C SER A 197 -1.71 4.78 -45.87
N ASP A 198 -2.55 5.02 -46.88
CA ASP A 198 -2.62 6.34 -47.52
C ASP A 198 -3.14 7.47 -46.63
N ASN A 199 -4.16 7.23 -45.82
CA ASN A 199 -4.77 8.26 -44.97
C ASN A 199 -3.88 8.58 -43.77
N ILE A 200 -3.22 7.55 -43.25
CA ILE A 200 -2.42 7.64 -42.04
C ILE A 200 -1.04 8.25 -42.34
N PHE A 201 -0.37 7.83 -43.43
CA PHE A 201 0.89 8.43 -43.84
C PHE A 201 0.72 9.91 -44.20
N LYS A 202 -0.43 10.30 -44.76
CA LYS A 202 -0.79 11.71 -44.99
C LYS A 202 -1.02 12.49 -43.70
N ALA A 203 -1.69 11.89 -42.70
CA ALA A 203 -2.00 12.56 -41.44
C ALA A 203 -0.77 12.76 -40.53
N PHE A 204 0.22 11.86 -40.59
CA PHE A 204 1.40 11.87 -39.71
C PHE A 204 2.70 12.31 -40.40
N SER A 205 2.67 12.71 -41.68
CA SER A 205 3.85 13.20 -42.42
C SER A 205 5.04 12.21 -42.43
N LEU A 206 4.74 10.90 -42.48
CA LEU A 206 5.74 9.83 -42.38
C LEU A 206 6.57 9.69 -43.68
N PRO A 207 7.83 9.21 -43.61
CA PRO A 207 8.72 9.14 -44.76
C PRO A 207 8.21 8.23 -45.87
N LEU A 208 8.35 8.68 -47.13
CA LEU A 208 7.87 8.02 -48.35
C LEU A 208 8.44 6.59 -48.52
N GLN A 209 9.65 6.35 -48.01
CA GLN A 209 10.36 5.07 -48.09
C GLN A 209 9.62 3.92 -47.39
N LEU A 210 8.96 4.19 -46.26
CA LEU A 210 8.17 3.17 -45.55
C LEU A 210 6.89 2.83 -46.31
N LYS A 211 6.33 3.80 -47.03
CA LYS A 211 5.13 3.60 -47.85
C LYS A 211 5.41 2.70 -49.05
N GLU A 212 6.53 2.91 -49.73
CA GLU A 212 6.93 2.07 -50.86
C GLU A 212 7.17 0.63 -50.42
N LEU A 213 7.85 0.42 -49.29
CA LEU A 213 8.12 -0.91 -48.73
C LEU A 213 6.83 -1.68 -48.43
N ILE A 214 5.82 -1.02 -47.86
CA ILE A 214 4.50 -1.61 -47.57
C ILE A 214 3.69 -1.90 -48.84
N ASN A 215 3.84 -1.11 -49.90
CA ASN A 215 3.08 -1.24 -51.14
C ASN A 215 3.71 -2.19 -52.18
N THR A 216 4.92 -2.69 -51.95
CA THR A 216 5.61 -3.61 -52.88
C THR A 216 4.88 -4.94 -53.12
N ALA A 217 4.15 -5.46 -52.12
CA ALA A 217 3.45 -6.74 -52.22
C ALA A 217 2.07 -6.69 -51.51
N PRO A 218 0.96 -6.46 -52.25
CA PRO A 218 -0.37 -6.32 -51.64
C PRO A 218 -0.86 -7.60 -50.95
N ALA A 219 -0.50 -8.78 -51.48
CA ALA A 219 -0.88 -10.06 -50.86
C ALA A 219 -0.21 -10.26 -49.48
N PHE A 220 1.08 -9.91 -49.37
CA PHE A 220 1.82 -9.98 -48.11
C PHE A 220 1.22 -9.06 -47.04
N ARG A 221 0.75 -7.87 -47.45
CA ARG A 221 0.06 -6.91 -46.56
C ARG A 221 -1.18 -7.52 -45.90
N TRP A 222 -2.07 -8.13 -46.67
CA TRP A 222 -3.30 -8.74 -46.15
C TRP A 222 -3.02 -9.95 -45.25
N VAL A 223 -2.01 -10.75 -45.60
CA VAL A 223 -1.56 -11.86 -44.75
C VAL A 223 -1.04 -11.35 -43.41
N ALA A 224 -0.24 -10.28 -43.40
CA ALA A 224 0.27 -9.68 -42.16
C ALA A 224 -0.85 -9.09 -41.28
N VAL A 225 -1.87 -8.44 -41.87
CA VAL A 225 -3.07 -7.97 -41.14
C VAL A 225 -3.81 -9.15 -40.50
N ALA A 226 -4.03 -10.23 -41.24
CA ALA A 226 -4.74 -11.41 -40.73
C ALA A 226 -3.99 -12.06 -39.55
N ILE A 227 -2.66 -12.19 -39.66
CA ILE A 227 -1.81 -12.75 -38.59
C ILE A 227 -1.84 -11.86 -37.35
N LEU A 228 -1.66 -10.55 -37.50
CA LEU A 228 -1.67 -9.62 -36.37
C LEU A 228 -3.05 -9.58 -35.68
N SER A 229 -4.14 -9.61 -36.45
CA SER A 229 -5.51 -9.69 -35.91
C SER A 229 -5.73 -10.99 -35.11
N PHE A 230 -5.25 -12.13 -35.62
CA PHE A 230 -5.30 -13.40 -34.91
C PHE A 230 -4.51 -13.35 -33.60
N ILE A 231 -3.32 -12.73 -33.60
CA ILE A 231 -2.50 -12.54 -32.39
C ILE A 231 -3.24 -11.67 -31.35
N VAL A 232 -3.86 -10.56 -31.76
CA VAL A 232 -4.67 -9.72 -30.85
C VAL A 232 -5.81 -10.54 -30.25
N CYS A 233 -6.55 -11.28 -31.09
CA CYS A 233 -7.69 -12.09 -30.66
C CYS A 233 -7.25 -13.19 -29.66
N TRP A 234 -6.20 -13.94 -29.99
CA TRP A 234 -5.61 -14.94 -29.10
C TRP A 234 -5.16 -14.34 -27.76
N TYR A 235 -4.54 -13.16 -27.80
CA TYR A 235 -4.06 -12.48 -26.60
C TYR A 235 -5.21 -12.05 -25.69
N LEU A 236 -6.28 -11.48 -26.26
CA LEU A 236 -7.51 -11.13 -25.54
C LEU A 236 -8.18 -12.38 -24.92
N LEU A 237 -8.27 -13.48 -25.66
CA LEU A 237 -8.87 -14.73 -25.19
C LEU A 237 -8.05 -15.33 -24.03
N SER A 238 -6.72 -15.33 -24.16
CA SER A 238 -5.81 -15.85 -23.13
C SER A 238 -5.91 -15.07 -21.81
N ARG A 239 -6.26 -13.78 -21.87
CA ARG A 239 -6.49 -12.94 -20.69
C ARG A 239 -7.83 -13.25 -20.04
N PHE A 240 -8.89 -13.39 -20.84
CA PHE A 240 -10.23 -13.71 -20.32
C PHE A 240 -10.24 -15.06 -19.60
N TYR A 241 -9.52 -16.06 -20.14
CA TYR A 241 -9.39 -17.37 -19.51
C TYR A 241 -8.58 -17.33 -18.21
N ARG A 242 -7.44 -16.63 -18.19
CA ARG A 242 -6.60 -16.51 -16.98
C ARG A 242 -7.27 -15.73 -15.84
N ASN A 243 -8.15 -14.78 -16.13
CA ASN A 243 -8.85 -14.00 -15.12
C ASN A 243 -10.01 -14.75 -14.43
N LYS A 244 -10.47 -15.89 -14.96
CA LYS A 244 -11.51 -16.71 -14.31
C LYS A 244 -10.97 -17.73 -13.30
N ILE A 245 -9.64 -17.88 -13.21
CA ILE A 245 -8.97 -18.90 -12.37
C ILE A 245 -8.36 -18.28 -11.08
N LEU A 246 -8.67 -17.01 -10.77
CA LEU A 246 -8.20 -16.30 -9.57
C LEU A 246 -9.37 -15.68 -8.81
#